data_AF-A0A926CT24-F1
#
_entry.id   AF-A0A926CT24-F1
#
_cell.length_a   1.000
_cell.length_b   1.000
_cell.length_c   1.000
_cell.angle_alpha   90.00
_cell.angle_beta   90.00
_cell.angle_gamma   90.00
#
_symmetry.space_group_name_H-M   'P 1'
#
loop_
_entity.id
_entity.type
_entity.pdbx_description
1 polymer ?
#
loop_
_entity_poly.entity_id
_entity_poly.type
_entity_poly.pdbx_seq_one_letter_code
_entity_poly.pdbx_strand_id
1 'polypeptide(L)'
;ACERGSFLHTLASNLSQLVFDDLDAPIVVVGARNWITPPAELEEAFFPQKEWLLDAIHERILPLPGHQVTTIQTGGEILRRNRLGV
;
A
#
# COMPACT_ATOMS: atom_id res chain seq x y z
N ALA A 1 -7.87 9.98 -1.69
CA ALA A 1 -7.17 9.68 -2.96
C ALA A 1 -7.02 8.17 -3.09
N CYS A 2 -7.53 7.58 -4.18
CA CYS A 2 -7.32 6.16 -4.48
C CYS A 2 -5.84 5.90 -4.81
N GLU A 3 -5.41 4.65 -4.72
CA GLU A 3 -4.06 4.23 -5.11
C GLU A 3 -3.75 4.64 -6.56
N ARG A 4 -4.64 4.31 -7.50
CA ARG A 4 -4.51 4.64 -8.92
C ARG A 4 -4.64 6.14 -9.15
N GLY A 5 -3.65 6.72 -9.84
CA GLY A 5 -3.58 8.16 -10.09
C GLY A 5 -3.16 8.98 -8.87
N SER A 6 -2.70 8.34 -7.79
CA SER A 6 -2.18 9.04 -6.62
C SER A 6 -0.89 9.80 -6.92
N PHE A 7 -0.78 11.04 -6.44
CA PHE A 7 0.46 11.81 -6.45
C PHE A 7 1.62 11.10 -5.74
N LEU A 8 1.32 10.20 -4.80
CA LEU A 8 2.33 9.38 -4.13
C LEU A 8 3.12 8.50 -5.10
N HIS A 9 2.53 8.09 -6.23
CA HIS A 9 3.27 7.35 -7.25
C HIS A 9 4.28 8.24 -8.00
N THR A 10 3.99 9.53 -8.18
CA THR A 10 4.97 10.49 -8.72
C THR A 10 6.15 10.63 -7.77
N LEU A 11 5.88 10.78 -6.46
CA LEU A 11 6.94 10.84 -5.45
C LEU A 11 7.76 9.56 -5.40
N ALA A 12 7.10 8.39 -5.39
CA ALA A 12 7.78 7.10 -5.39
C ALA A 12 8.68 6.93 -6.63
N SER A 13 8.19 7.29 -7.82
CA SER A 13 8.97 7.21 -9.05
C SER A 13 10.19 8.13 -9.03
N ASN A 14 10.06 9.35 -8.50
CA ASN A 14 11.19 10.28 -8.37
C ASN A 14 12.21 9.77 -7.35
N LEU A 15 11.77 9.36 -6.16
CA LEU A 15 12.66 8.89 -5.10
C LEU A 15 13.41 7.61 -5.53
N SER A 16 12.74 6.66 -6.19
CA SER A 16 13.41 5.47 -6.73
C SER A 16 14.48 5.77 -7.77
N GLN A 17 14.45 6.94 -8.43
CA GLN A 17 15.49 7.35 -9.38
C GLN A 17 16.59 8.20 -8.73
N LEU A 18 16.20 9.10 -7.82
CA LEU A 18 17.11 10.11 -7.26
C LEU A 18 17.97 9.57 -6.11
N VAL A 19 17.48 8.58 -5.36
CA VAL A 19 18.13 8.09 -4.13
C VAL A 19 18.21 6.56 -4.10
N PHE A 20 18.26 5.90 -5.26
CA PHE A 20 18.25 4.42 -5.35
C PHE A 20 19.29 3.76 -4.45
N ASP A 21 20.53 4.26 -4.46
CA ASP A 21 21.63 3.71 -3.68
C ASP A 21 21.49 3.93 -2.17
N ASP A 22 20.57 4.82 -1.75
CA ASP A 22 20.27 5.11 -0.34
C ASP A 22 19.03 4.34 0.18
N LEU A 23 18.36 3.54 -0.66
CA LEU A 23 17.15 2.80 -0.28
C LEU A 23 17.49 1.40 0.25
N ASP A 24 17.25 1.16 1.54
CA ASP A 24 17.35 -0.18 2.14
C ASP A 24 16.21 -1.13 1.71
N ALA A 25 15.14 -0.59 1.13
CA ALA A 25 13.92 -1.31 0.77
C ALA A 25 13.15 -0.61 -0.37
N PRO A 26 12.27 -1.33 -1.09
CA PRO A 26 11.43 -0.71 -2.11
C PRO A 26 10.46 0.31 -1.50
N ILE A 27 10.17 1.38 -2.24
CA ILE A 27 9.17 2.37 -1.83
C ILE A 27 7.78 1.75 -1.92
N VAL A 28 7.06 1.79 -0.80
CA VAL A 28 5.70 1.24 -0.68
C VAL A 28 4.68 2.38 -0.62
N VAL A 29 3.73 2.36 -1.55
CA VAL A 29 2.59 3.27 -1.55
C VAL A 29 1.37 2.53 -1.01
N VAL A 30 0.69 3.13 -0.03
CA VAL A 30 -0.59 2.66 0.50
C VAL A 30 -1.65 3.69 0.16
N GLY A 31 -2.69 3.27 -0.55
CA GLY A 31 -3.80 4.13 -0.98
C GLY A 31 -5.15 3.45 -0.80
N ALA A 32 -6.23 4.23 -0.88
CA ALA A 32 -7.59 3.68 -0.88
C ALA A 32 -7.81 2.78 -2.10
N ARG A 33 -8.78 1.86 -2.01
CA ARG A 33 -9.11 0.93 -3.10
C ARG A 33 -9.53 1.67 -4.38
N ASN A 34 -9.38 1.02 -5.53
CA ASN A 34 -9.62 1.64 -6.83
C ASN A 34 -11.08 1.48 -7.31
N TRP A 35 -12.02 1.68 -6.39
CA TRP A 35 -13.46 1.69 -6.68
C TRP A 35 -14.12 2.97 -6.11
N ILE A 36 -15.42 3.14 -6.38
CA ILE A 36 -16.19 4.29 -5.88
C ILE A 36 -16.22 4.28 -4.35
N THR A 37 -15.98 5.45 -3.73
CA THR A 37 -16.07 5.60 -2.28
C THR A 37 -17.41 5.08 -1.78
N PRO A 38 -17.43 4.11 -0.86
CA PRO A 38 -18.67 3.52 -0.37
C PRO A 38 -19.31 4.40 0.71
N PRO A 39 -20.50 4.04 1.21
CA PRO A 39 -21.11 4.65 2.39
C PRO A 39 -20.22 4.58 3.64
N ALA A 40 -20.52 5.41 4.64
CA ALA A 40 -19.74 5.57 5.87
C ALA A 40 -19.47 4.24 6.60
N GLU A 41 -20.43 3.32 6.55
CA GLU A 41 -20.36 2.01 7.22
C GLU A 41 -19.29 1.07 6.62
N LEU A 42 -18.78 1.38 5.42
CA LEU A 42 -17.78 0.59 4.70
C LEU A 42 -16.45 1.33 4.53
N GLU A 43 -16.28 2.47 5.18
CA GLU A 43 -15.06 3.29 5.08
C GLU A 43 -13.82 2.55 5.58
N GLU A 44 -13.94 1.74 6.63
CA GLU A 44 -12.83 0.96 7.20
C GLU A 44 -12.22 -0.03 6.18
N ALA A 45 -13.06 -0.58 5.29
CA ALA A 45 -12.61 -1.49 4.25
C ALA A 45 -12.03 -0.76 3.02
N PHE A 46 -12.31 0.55 2.88
CA PHE A 46 -11.95 1.35 1.71
C PHE A 46 -10.71 2.21 1.93
N PHE A 47 -10.68 2.95 3.03
CA PHE A 47 -9.61 3.88 3.34
C PHE A 47 -8.45 3.19 4.06
N PRO A 48 -7.20 3.66 3.85
CA PRO A 48 -6.06 3.17 4.60
C PRO A 48 -6.27 3.28 6.10
N GLN A 49 -6.12 2.14 6.79
CA GLN A 49 -6.12 2.06 8.25
C GLN A 49 -4.69 1.90 8.78
N LYS A 50 -4.50 2.09 10.09
CA LYS A 50 -3.17 1.91 10.73
C LYS A 50 -2.61 0.50 10.49
N GLU A 51 -3.47 -0.51 10.46
CA GLU A 51 -3.13 -1.90 10.18
C GLU A 51 -2.51 -2.04 8.78
N TRP A 52 -3.03 -1.32 7.77
CA TRP A 52 -2.50 -1.39 6.41
C TRP A 52 -1.09 -0.86 6.33
N LEU A 53 -0.76 0.18 7.11
CA LEU A 53 0.59 0.74 7.17
C LEU A 53 1.54 -0.24 7.89
N LEU A 54 1.13 -0.79 9.04
CA LEU A 54 1.96 -1.74 9.80
C LEU A 54 2.23 -3.02 9.01
N ASP A 55 1.19 -3.57 8.36
CA ASP A 55 1.32 -4.77 7.54
C ASP A 55 2.12 -4.49 6.25
N ALA A 56 1.98 -3.30 5.65
CA ALA A 56 2.82 -2.92 4.52
C ALA A 56 4.31 -2.80 4.90
N ILE A 57 4.62 -2.26 6.08
CA ILE A 57 5.99 -2.24 6.60
C ILE A 57 6.47 -3.68 6.82
N HIS A 58 5.70 -4.49 7.54
CA HIS A 58 6.06 -5.86 7.89
C HIS A 58 6.28 -6.75 6.66
N GLU A 59 5.38 -6.68 5.68
CA GLU A 59 5.38 -7.60 4.53
C GLU A 59 6.24 -7.12 3.35
N ARG A 60 6.54 -5.81 3.23
CA ARG A 60 7.22 -5.25 2.04
C ARG A 60 8.49 -4.46 2.32
N ILE A 61 8.76 -4.08 3.57
CA ILE A 61 9.94 -3.28 3.94
C ILE A 61 10.84 -4.08 4.89
N LEU A 62 10.35 -4.36 6.09
CA LEU A 62 11.11 -5.00 7.16
C LEU A 62 10.17 -5.76 8.09
N PRO A 63 10.37 -7.08 8.30
CA PRO A 63 9.59 -7.84 9.26
C PRO A 63 9.70 -7.27 10.68
N LEU A 64 8.56 -6.86 11.22
CA LEU A 64 8.44 -6.34 12.59
C LEU A 64 8.39 -7.52 13.60
N PRO A 65 9.32 -7.59 14.58
CA PRO A 65 9.34 -8.68 15.56
C PRO A 65 8.05 -8.77 16.38
N GLY A 66 7.45 -9.96 16.44
CA GLY A 66 6.22 -10.21 17.20
C GLY A 66 4.94 -9.60 16.60
N HIS A 67 5.03 -8.94 15.45
CA HIS A 67 3.87 -8.41 14.75
C HIS A 67 3.06 -9.53 14.10
N GLN A 68 1.75 -9.49 14.28
CA GLN A 68 0.81 -10.42 13.64
C GLN A 68 0.05 -9.67 12.56
N VAL A 69 0.12 -10.19 11.34
CA VAL A 69 -0.52 -9.58 10.18
C VAL A 69 -2.04 -9.65 10.32
N THR A 70 -2.72 -8.54 10.07
CA THR A 70 -4.19 -8.44 10.13
C THR A 70 -4.82 -8.15 8.77
N THR A 71 -4.03 -7.63 7.83
CA THR A 71 -4.40 -7.28 6.46
C THR A 71 -3.32 -7.74 5.49
N ILE A 72 -3.72 -8.21 4.31
CA ILE A 72 -2.78 -8.67 3.29
C ILE A 72 -2.32 -7.47 2.46
N GLN A 73 -1.02 -7.19 2.50
CA GLN A 73 -0.32 -6.11 1.78
C GLN A 73 0.82 -6.61 0.89
N THR A 74 1.01 -7.93 0.75
CA THR A 74 2.03 -8.54 -0.12
C THR A 74 1.93 -8.12 -1.59
N GLY A 75 3.02 -8.29 -2.35
CA GLY A 75 3.00 -8.08 -3.81
C GLY A 75 2.01 -9.00 -4.55
N GLY A 76 1.74 -10.20 -4.02
CA GLY A 76 0.74 -11.12 -4.57
C GLY A 76 -0.67 -10.55 -4.51
N GLU A 77 -0.99 -9.78 -3.46
CA GLU A 77 -2.29 -9.13 -3.32
C GLU A 77 -2.47 -7.99 -4.33
N ILE A 78 -1.42 -7.23 -4.63
CA ILE A 78 -1.44 -6.22 -5.71
C ILE A 78 -1.80 -6.89 -7.04
N LEU A 79 -1.14 -8.00 -7.37
CA LEU A 79 -1.41 -8.76 -8.59
C LEU A 79 -2.85 -9.28 -8.61
N ARG A 80 -3.36 -9.80 -7.50
CA ARG A 80 -4.73 -10.30 -7.39
C ARG A 80 -5.75 -9.19 -7.64
N ARG A 81 -5.59 -8.03 -6.99
CA ARG A 81 -6.49 -6.87 -7.14
C ARG A 81 -6.49 -6.32 -8.56
N ASN A 82 -5.31 -6.18 -9.17
CA ASN A 82 -5.17 -5.75 -10.55
C ASN A 82 -5.91 -6.67 -11.54
N ARG A 83 -5.86 -7.99 -11.34
CA ARG A 83 -6.61 -8.95 -12.17
C ARG A 83 -8.13 -8.82 -12.01
N LEU A 84 -8.60 -8.43 -10.83
CA LEU A 84 -10.02 -8.25 -10.51
C LEU A 84 -10.53 -6.83 -10.81
N GLY A 85 -9.64 -5.89 -11.15
CA GLY A 85 -10.01 -4.49 -11.41
C GLY A 85 -10.39 -3.70 -10.17
N VAL A 86 -9.95 -4.13 -8.97
CA VAL A 86 -10.26 -3.49 -7.67
C VAL A 86 -9.05 -2.81 -7.03
#